data_AF-A0A4Q0Z714-F1
#
_entry.id   AF-A0A4Q0Z714-F1
#
_cell.length_a   1.000
_cell.length_b   1.000
_cell.length_c   1.000
_cell.angle_alpha   90.00
_cell.angle_beta   90.00
_cell.angle_gamma   90.00
#
_symmetry.space_group_name_H-M   'P 1'
#
loop_
_entity.id
_entity.type
_entity.pdbx_description
1 polymer ?
#
loop_
_entity_poly.entity_id
_entity_poly.type
_entity_poly.pdbx_seq_one_letter_code
_entity_poly.pdbx_strand_id
1 'polypeptide(L)'
;MSNKGLYEKLCDDIKFSIKDEFNNYDSDIDETKHFKNVMFDYINWRKRFIKLKSRRVVYSYEIKQNPHYRIYKKGIEKIAYKIKQGEDITSFLSTKVVHAPYKENSKSSSPDKDNFLNAFDIHHLHMGSTYKDKDIKGVKFAERSNGMLLFILVKHDVVYFIDIEGHNFGNLKLFRIIKKNWEHLVKPYKMSYSINDMAIKNLSDEDIEALLQAGVNPTVPIDNEVYGFSHIITSGHSMNIHREIDTFALHLNKVCTVLLLDEHLRQQLNNPDYKMVVSNGLLYLVDNDSKCTIWIDHKLEEKEILNEYCYKKAHLFDFNF
;
A
#
# COMPACT_ATOMS: atom_id res chain seq x y z
N MET A 1 7.00 -21.51 -27.38
CA MET A 1 7.25 -20.16 -26.84
C MET A 1 8.53 -20.21 -26.00
N SER A 2 9.43 -19.22 -26.10
CA SER A 2 10.65 -19.14 -25.26
C SER A 2 10.30 -18.60 -23.87
N ASN A 3 11.19 -18.78 -22.87
CA ASN A 3 11.00 -18.20 -21.53
C ASN A 3 10.87 -16.67 -21.59
N LYS A 4 11.74 -16.02 -22.36
CA LYS A 4 11.66 -14.57 -22.60
C LYS A 4 10.32 -14.15 -23.22
N GLY A 5 9.85 -14.86 -24.24
CA GLY A 5 8.57 -14.54 -24.89
C GLY A 5 7.36 -14.74 -23.98
N LEU A 6 7.38 -15.80 -23.13
CA LEU A 6 6.34 -16.00 -22.12
C LEU A 6 6.37 -14.88 -21.07
N TYR A 7 7.55 -14.53 -20.57
CA TYR A 7 7.71 -13.46 -19.59
C TYR A 7 7.17 -12.12 -20.11
N GLU A 8 7.50 -11.74 -21.35
CA GLU A 8 6.99 -10.53 -22.00
C GLU A 8 5.46 -10.57 -22.14
N LYS A 9 4.88 -11.69 -22.59
CA LYS A 9 3.42 -11.88 -22.65
C LYS A 9 2.77 -11.67 -21.28
N LEU A 10 3.27 -12.32 -20.23
CA LEU A 10 2.66 -12.21 -18.89
C LEU A 10 2.80 -10.80 -18.31
N CYS A 11 3.88 -10.08 -18.63
CA CYS A 11 4.01 -8.66 -18.26
C CYS A 11 2.97 -7.80 -18.97
N ASP A 12 2.71 -8.05 -20.25
CA ASP A 12 1.67 -7.35 -21.01
C ASP A 12 0.28 -7.66 -20.44
N ASP A 13 -0.04 -8.93 -20.15
CA ASP A 13 -1.29 -9.35 -19.51
C ASP A 13 -1.52 -8.59 -18.19
N ILE A 14 -0.49 -8.46 -17.34
CA ILE A 14 -0.56 -7.69 -16.08
C ILE A 14 -0.83 -6.21 -16.35
N LYS A 15 -0.12 -5.57 -17.30
CA LYS A 15 -0.34 -4.14 -17.63
C LYS A 15 -1.77 -3.89 -18.10
N PHE A 16 -2.29 -4.72 -19.00
CA PHE A 16 -3.66 -4.61 -19.48
C PHE A 16 -4.67 -4.79 -18.34
N SER A 17 -4.47 -5.79 -17.49
CA SER A 17 -5.38 -6.02 -16.36
C SER A 17 -5.32 -4.90 -15.31
N ILE A 18 -4.16 -4.29 -15.09
CA ILE A 18 -4.00 -3.11 -14.23
C ILE A 18 -4.78 -1.93 -14.79
N LYS A 19 -4.68 -1.69 -16.10
CA LYS A 19 -5.42 -0.63 -16.79
C LYS A 19 -6.93 -0.83 -16.63
N ASP A 20 -7.41 -2.05 -16.81
CA ASP A 20 -8.83 -2.39 -16.61
C ASP A 20 -9.29 -2.12 -15.17
N GLU A 21 -8.45 -2.41 -14.17
CA GLU A 21 -8.76 -2.06 -12.78
C GLU A 21 -8.81 -0.53 -12.58
N PHE A 22 -7.86 0.21 -13.15
CA PHE A 22 -7.77 1.68 -13.09
C PHE A 22 -8.94 2.38 -13.77
N ASN A 23 -9.45 1.84 -14.88
CA ASN A 23 -10.61 2.37 -15.61
C ASN A 23 -11.87 2.45 -14.72
N ASN A 24 -11.96 1.63 -13.67
CA ASN A 24 -13.05 1.72 -12.69
C ASN A 24 -12.99 3.02 -11.84
N TYR A 25 -11.85 3.71 -11.79
CA TYR A 25 -11.54 4.79 -10.85
C TYR A 25 -11.28 6.17 -11.49
N ASP A 26 -11.68 6.39 -12.74
CA ASP A 26 -11.39 7.61 -13.52
C ASP A 26 -9.89 7.96 -13.53
N SER A 27 -9.05 6.94 -13.71
CA SER A 27 -7.60 7.09 -13.73
C SER A 27 -7.03 6.68 -15.07
N ASP A 28 -6.13 7.49 -15.60
CA ASP A 28 -5.34 7.15 -16.79
C ASP A 28 -3.97 6.67 -16.33
N ILE A 29 -3.74 5.36 -16.37
CA ILE A 29 -2.40 4.79 -16.29
C ILE A 29 -1.86 4.62 -17.69
N ASP A 30 -0.62 5.06 -17.92
CA ASP A 30 0.06 4.90 -19.18
C ASP A 30 0.69 3.49 -19.26
N GLU A 31 0.00 2.56 -19.94
CA GLU A 31 0.47 1.20 -20.15
C GLU A 31 1.63 1.09 -21.16
N THR A 32 1.97 2.18 -21.87
CA THR A 32 3.10 2.21 -22.80
C THR A 32 4.44 2.31 -22.07
N LYS A 33 4.42 2.70 -20.79
CA LYS A 33 5.58 2.67 -19.91
C LYS A 33 6.15 1.27 -19.79
N HIS A 34 7.45 1.22 -19.48
CA HIS A 34 8.12 -0.03 -19.10
C HIS A 34 7.37 -0.71 -17.94
N PHE A 35 7.23 -2.05 -17.99
CA PHE A 35 6.45 -2.86 -17.04
C PHE A 35 6.65 -2.45 -15.57
N LYS A 36 7.90 -2.29 -15.14
CA LYS A 36 8.23 -1.88 -13.76
C LYS A 36 7.60 -0.54 -13.38
N ASN A 37 7.54 0.44 -14.29
CA ASN A 37 6.95 1.76 -14.03
C ASN A 37 5.43 1.66 -13.85
N VAL A 38 4.74 0.86 -14.67
CA VAL A 38 3.30 0.58 -14.48
C VAL A 38 3.06 -0.07 -13.12
N MET A 39 3.90 -1.04 -12.74
CA MET A 39 3.84 -1.67 -11.42
C MET A 39 4.11 -0.69 -10.28
N PHE A 40 5.05 0.25 -10.46
CA PHE A 40 5.34 1.30 -9.48
C PHE A 40 4.11 2.15 -9.19
N ASP A 41 3.48 2.68 -10.24
CA ASP A 41 2.28 3.50 -10.12
C ASP A 41 1.14 2.70 -9.47
N TYR A 42 0.94 1.45 -9.90
CA TYR A 42 -0.09 0.56 -9.39
C TYR A 42 0.07 0.23 -7.91
N ILE A 43 1.23 -0.29 -7.49
CA ILE A 43 1.47 -0.73 -6.10
C ILE A 43 1.42 0.48 -5.16
N ASN A 44 1.95 1.63 -5.57
CA ASN A 44 1.96 2.84 -4.75
C ASN A 44 0.53 3.39 -4.54
N TRP A 45 -0.36 3.23 -5.52
CA TRP A 45 -1.79 3.45 -5.33
C TRP A 45 -2.42 2.40 -4.41
N ARG A 46 -2.20 1.10 -4.67
CA ARG A 46 -2.77 0.00 -3.86
C ARG A 46 -2.36 0.07 -2.39
N LYS A 47 -1.16 0.54 -2.07
CA LYS A 47 -0.67 0.74 -0.69
C LYS A 47 -1.57 1.64 0.17
N ARG A 48 -2.36 2.52 -0.46
CA ARG A 48 -3.33 3.37 0.26
C ARG A 48 -4.51 2.59 0.81
N PHE A 49 -4.82 1.44 0.22
CA PHE A 49 -5.84 0.52 0.71
C PHE A 49 -5.24 -0.37 1.80
N ILE A 50 -6.03 -0.62 2.84
CA ILE A 50 -5.62 -1.50 3.93
C ILE A 50 -6.20 -2.87 3.67
N LYS A 51 -5.35 -3.90 3.62
CA LYS A 51 -5.78 -5.28 3.35
C LYS A 51 -6.90 -5.74 4.30
N LEU A 52 -7.93 -6.36 3.75
CA LEU A 52 -9.07 -6.93 4.48
C LEU A 52 -8.64 -8.11 5.35
N LYS A 53 -8.36 -7.83 6.62
CA LYS A 53 -7.91 -8.81 7.61
C LYS A 53 -8.25 -8.31 9.01
N SER A 54 -8.80 -9.20 9.85
CA SER A 54 -9.02 -8.92 11.26
C SER A 54 -7.69 -8.60 11.93
N ARG A 55 -7.63 -7.47 12.63
CA ARG A 55 -6.45 -7.04 13.38
C ARG A 55 -6.85 -6.53 14.75
N ARG A 56 -5.96 -6.72 15.71
CA ARG A 56 -6.09 -6.06 17.02
C ARG A 56 -5.89 -4.56 16.83
N VAL A 57 -6.68 -3.75 17.54
CA VAL A 57 -6.50 -2.29 17.55
C VAL A 57 -5.98 -1.88 18.90
N VAL A 58 -4.87 -1.14 18.92
CA VAL A 58 -4.31 -0.53 20.12
C VAL A 58 -4.25 0.97 19.96
N TYR A 59 -4.46 1.68 21.07
CA TYR A 59 -4.48 3.14 21.13
C TYR A 59 -3.24 3.60 21.87
N SER A 60 -2.62 4.67 21.41
CA SER A 60 -1.63 5.37 22.22
C SER A 60 -2.29 5.91 23.50
N TYR A 61 -1.47 6.29 24.47
CA TYR A 61 -1.96 7.04 25.61
C TYR A 61 -2.44 8.44 25.21
N GLU A 62 -1.70 9.09 24.32
CA GLU A 62 -1.90 10.47 23.88
C GLU A 62 -3.22 10.66 23.12
N ILE A 63 -3.60 9.73 22.25
CA ILE A 63 -4.86 9.84 21.50
C ILE A 63 -6.08 9.91 22.42
N LYS A 64 -6.04 9.24 23.58
CA LYS A 64 -7.15 9.29 24.55
C LYS A 64 -7.24 10.63 25.28
N GLN A 65 -6.14 11.36 25.36
CA GLN A 65 -6.07 12.70 25.95
C GLN A 65 -6.32 13.82 24.95
N ASN A 66 -6.19 13.52 23.64
CA ASN A 66 -6.41 14.48 22.59
C ASN A 66 -7.83 15.08 22.66
N PRO A 67 -7.99 16.42 22.71
CA PRO A 67 -9.31 17.05 22.77
C PRO A 67 -10.25 16.62 21.64
N HIS A 68 -9.70 16.34 20.45
CA HIS A 68 -10.45 15.88 19.29
C HIS A 68 -10.96 14.44 19.42
N TYR A 69 -10.38 13.64 20.32
CA TYR A 69 -10.83 12.26 20.54
C TYR A 69 -12.29 12.21 21.00
N ARG A 70 -12.69 13.09 21.90
CA ARG A 70 -14.10 13.16 22.37
C ARG A 70 -15.04 13.58 21.24
N ILE A 71 -14.60 14.49 20.37
CA ILE A 71 -15.37 15.00 19.23
C ILE A 71 -15.60 13.91 18.19
N TYR A 72 -14.54 13.18 17.82
CA TYR A 72 -14.57 12.16 16.76
C TYR A 72 -14.71 10.73 17.27
N LYS A 73 -14.99 10.54 18.57
CA LYS A 73 -15.02 9.24 19.25
C LYS A 73 -15.80 8.18 18.46
N LYS A 74 -17.02 8.53 18.02
CA LYS A 74 -17.88 7.62 17.24
C LYS A 74 -17.24 7.16 15.93
N GLY A 75 -16.59 8.07 15.20
CA GLY A 75 -15.89 7.73 13.96
C GLY A 75 -14.69 6.84 14.21
N ILE A 76 -13.88 7.17 15.21
CA ILE A 76 -12.70 6.40 15.61
C ILE A 76 -13.08 4.99 16.07
N GLU A 77 -14.10 4.86 16.91
CA GLU A 77 -14.61 3.56 17.38
C GLU A 77 -15.18 2.73 16.24
N LYS A 78 -15.84 3.36 15.27
CA LYS A 78 -16.32 2.69 14.05
C LYS A 78 -15.18 2.17 13.17
N ILE A 79 -14.14 2.96 12.96
CA ILE A 79 -12.94 2.51 12.24
C ILE A 79 -12.31 1.32 12.97
N ALA A 80 -12.13 1.43 14.29
CA ALA A 80 -11.55 0.36 15.09
C ALA A 80 -12.40 -0.92 15.06
N TYR A 81 -13.73 -0.79 15.08
CA TYR A 81 -14.64 -1.92 14.92
C TYR A 81 -14.44 -2.62 13.58
N LYS A 82 -14.48 -1.88 12.47
CA LYS A 82 -14.30 -2.44 11.12
C LYS A 82 -12.95 -3.15 10.97
N ILE A 83 -11.86 -2.56 11.48
CA ILE A 83 -10.53 -3.18 11.47
C ILE A 83 -10.53 -4.51 12.26
N LYS A 84 -11.18 -4.55 13.42
CA LYS A 84 -11.29 -5.79 14.23
C LYS A 84 -12.09 -6.88 13.51
N GLN A 85 -13.10 -6.51 12.74
CA GLN A 85 -13.87 -7.45 11.90
C GLN A 85 -13.16 -7.82 10.59
N GLY A 86 -12.08 -7.13 10.23
CA GLY A 86 -11.41 -7.30 8.94
C GLY A 86 -12.22 -6.75 7.77
N GLU A 87 -13.13 -5.82 8.04
CA GLU A 87 -13.96 -5.16 7.05
C GLU A 87 -13.22 -4.04 6.31
N ASP A 88 -13.76 -3.66 5.15
CA ASP A 88 -13.24 -2.56 4.34
C ASP A 88 -13.42 -1.21 5.05
N ILE A 89 -12.34 -0.43 5.09
CA ILE A 89 -12.29 0.92 5.64
C ILE A 89 -12.01 1.99 4.58
N THR A 90 -12.10 1.65 3.28
CA THR A 90 -11.94 2.59 2.15
C THR A 90 -12.81 3.83 2.30
N SER A 91 -14.00 3.71 2.91
CA SER A 91 -14.86 4.84 3.22
C SER A 91 -14.22 5.93 4.09
N PHE A 92 -13.16 5.62 4.83
CA PHE A 92 -12.43 6.56 5.68
C PHE A 92 -11.16 7.12 5.04
N LEU A 93 -10.82 6.67 3.83
CA LEU A 93 -9.70 7.22 3.05
C LEU A 93 -10.13 8.52 2.33
N SER A 94 -9.15 9.21 1.76
CA SER A 94 -9.41 10.30 0.83
C SER A 94 -10.22 9.80 -0.37
N THR A 95 -11.20 10.58 -0.84
CA THR A 95 -11.97 10.24 -2.05
C THR A 95 -11.09 10.07 -3.29
N LYS A 96 -9.90 10.68 -3.28
CA LYS A 96 -8.93 10.55 -4.37
C LYS A 96 -8.45 9.11 -4.58
N VAL A 97 -8.59 8.20 -3.60
CA VAL A 97 -8.16 6.80 -3.79
C VAL A 97 -9.04 6.04 -4.79
N VAL A 98 -10.26 6.51 -5.06
CA VAL A 98 -11.18 5.90 -6.03
C VAL A 98 -11.62 6.86 -7.14
N HIS A 99 -11.07 8.08 -7.18
CA HIS A 99 -11.39 9.07 -8.19
C HIS A 99 -10.14 9.86 -8.55
N ALA A 100 -9.62 9.59 -9.75
CA ALA A 100 -8.31 10.04 -10.23
C ALA A 100 -7.16 9.71 -9.26
N PRO A 101 -6.95 8.42 -8.90
CA PRO A 101 -5.90 7.97 -8.00
C PRO A 101 -4.47 8.29 -8.47
N TYR A 102 -4.30 8.44 -9.78
CA TYR A 102 -3.05 8.84 -10.43
C TYR A 102 -3.33 9.88 -11.52
N LYS A 103 -2.65 11.02 -11.47
CA LYS A 103 -2.62 12.00 -12.57
C LYS A 103 -1.20 12.15 -13.11
N GLU A 104 -0.99 11.67 -14.32
CA GLU A 104 0.20 11.96 -15.09
C GLU A 104 0.32 13.47 -15.34
N ASN A 105 1.53 14.03 -15.21
CA ASN A 105 1.84 15.47 -15.43
C ASN A 105 1.26 16.47 -14.41
N SER A 106 0.93 16.03 -13.20
CA SER A 106 0.57 16.97 -12.15
C SER A 106 1.74 17.92 -11.81
N LYS A 107 1.49 19.24 -11.81
CA LYS A 107 2.52 20.29 -11.62
C LYS A 107 3.08 20.38 -10.19
N SER A 108 2.52 19.63 -9.25
CA SER A 108 3.12 19.45 -7.92
C SER A 108 4.04 18.24 -7.98
N SER A 109 5.16 18.29 -7.27
CA SER A 109 6.08 17.14 -7.15
C SER A 109 5.45 15.93 -6.44
N SER A 110 4.33 16.11 -5.71
CA SER A 110 3.70 15.11 -4.83
C SER A 110 2.14 15.13 -4.66
N PRO A 111 1.30 15.61 -5.59
CA PRO A 111 -0.11 15.97 -5.31
C PRO A 111 -1.03 14.77 -5.07
N ASP A 112 -0.59 13.59 -5.50
CA ASP A 112 -1.28 12.33 -5.30
C ASP A 112 -0.47 11.36 -4.41
N LYS A 113 0.68 11.76 -3.86
CA LYS A 113 1.52 10.88 -3.05
C LYS A 113 1.27 11.14 -1.58
N ASP A 114 0.91 10.08 -0.86
CA ASP A 114 0.84 10.11 0.60
C ASP A 114 2.27 9.98 1.15
N ASN A 115 2.93 11.13 1.35
CA ASN A 115 4.34 11.17 1.75
C ASN A 115 4.57 10.41 3.07
N PHE A 116 3.62 10.49 4.00
CA PHE A 116 3.72 9.81 5.30
C PHE A 116 3.57 8.29 5.15
N LEU A 117 2.64 7.84 4.33
CA LEU A 117 2.52 6.42 3.99
C LEU A 117 3.76 5.92 3.22
N ASN A 118 4.30 6.72 2.31
CA ASN A 118 5.40 6.29 1.46
C ASN A 118 6.75 6.25 2.19
N ALA A 119 6.99 7.22 3.08
CA ALA A 119 8.21 7.31 3.87
C ALA A 119 8.15 6.49 5.17
N PHE A 120 7.00 6.46 5.84
CA PHE A 120 6.90 5.98 7.22
C PHE A 120 5.88 4.86 7.45
N ASP A 121 5.16 4.42 6.42
CA ASP A 121 4.05 3.46 6.53
C ASP A 121 2.93 3.91 7.50
N ILE A 122 2.73 5.23 7.62
CA ILE A 122 1.67 5.82 8.45
C ILE A 122 0.51 6.24 7.53
N HIS A 123 -0.65 5.61 7.69
CA HIS A 123 -1.88 6.00 7.01
C HIS A 123 -2.58 7.13 7.76
N HIS A 124 -3.29 7.97 7.02
CA HIS A 124 -4.18 8.98 7.58
C HIS A 124 -5.63 8.72 7.16
N LEU A 125 -6.55 8.75 8.13
CA LEU A 125 -7.96 8.44 7.93
C LEU A 125 -8.86 9.61 8.34
N HIS A 126 -9.90 9.87 7.55
CA HIS A 126 -11.01 10.71 7.97
C HIS A 126 -11.85 9.99 9.04
N MET A 127 -12.42 10.74 9.99
CA MET A 127 -13.14 10.19 11.15
C MET A 127 -14.61 10.64 11.19
N GLY A 128 -15.21 10.94 10.03
CA GLY A 128 -16.63 11.25 9.94
C GLY A 128 -17.49 10.13 10.54
N SER A 129 -18.42 10.49 11.43
CA SER A 129 -19.34 9.51 12.02
C SER A 129 -20.49 9.14 11.08
N THR A 130 -20.81 10.04 10.16
CA THR A 130 -21.78 9.94 9.07
C THR A 130 -21.07 9.78 7.73
N TYR A 131 -21.83 9.36 6.72
CA TYR A 131 -21.37 9.20 5.34
C TYR A 131 -21.96 10.30 4.46
N LYS A 132 -21.25 10.66 3.40
CA LYS A 132 -21.77 11.51 2.34
C LYS A 132 -22.99 10.86 1.68
N ASP A 133 -23.93 11.69 1.24
CA ASP A 133 -25.18 11.23 0.62
C ASP A 133 -24.95 10.48 -0.70
N LYS A 134 -24.02 10.98 -1.52
CA LYS A 134 -23.64 10.38 -2.80
C LYS A 134 -22.45 9.46 -2.62
N ASP A 135 -22.54 8.27 -3.21
CA ASP A 135 -21.39 7.40 -3.39
C ASP A 135 -20.49 7.94 -4.51
N ILE A 136 -19.21 7.61 -4.43
CA ILE A 136 -18.21 7.90 -5.45
C ILE A 136 -17.63 6.55 -5.85
N LYS A 137 -17.90 6.12 -7.09
CA LYS A 137 -17.49 4.81 -7.62
C LYS A 137 -17.89 3.64 -6.71
N GLY A 138 -19.13 3.63 -6.21
CA GLY A 138 -19.65 2.57 -5.35
C GLY A 138 -19.22 2.67 -3.87
N VAL A 139 -18.44 3.69 -3.49
CA VAL A 139 -18.01 3.91 -2.10
C VAL A 139 -18.71 5.11 -1.48
N LYS A 140 -19.40 4.88 -0.36
CA LYS A 140 -19.94 5.96 0.50
C LYS A 140 -18.86 6.42 1.48
N PHE A 141 -18.21 7.53 1.16
CA PHE A 141 -17.15 8.10 2.00
C PHE A 141 -17.70 8.76 3.26
N ALA A 142 -16.96 8.66 4.35
CA ALA A 142 -17.23 9.38 5.58
C ALA A 142 -17.14 10.89 5.34
N GLU A 143 -17.90 11.67 6.11
CA GLU A 143 -17.75 13.12 6.12
C GLU A 143 -16.35 13.54 6.59
N ARG A 144 -15.88 14.71 6.14
CA ARG A 144 -14.55 15.21 6.52
C ARG A 144 -14.57 15.66 7.99
N SER A 145 -13.51 15.37 8.72
CA SER A 145 -13.35 15.74 10.13
C SER A 145 -12.76 17.14 10.31
N ASN A 146 -13.30 18.16 9.63
CA ASN A 146 -12.87 19.58 9.75
C ASN A 146 -11.34 19.81 9.74
N GLY A 147 -10.62 19.07 8.89
CA GLY A 147 -9.17 19.19 8.76
C GLY A 147 -8.33 18.28 9.68
N MET A 148 -8.97 17.59 10.64
CA MET A 148 -8.35 16.58 11.49
C MET A 148 -8.37 15.20 10.84
N LEU A 149 -7.34 14.40 11.12
CA LEU A 149 -7.14 13.05 10.59
C LEU A 149 -6.68 12.13 11.72
N LEU A 150 -7.15 10.88 11.68
CA LEU A 150 -6.61 9.82 12.52
C LEU A 150 -5.37 9.25 11.84
N PHE A 151 -4.22 9.36 12.49
CA PHE A 151 -3.00 8.72 12.02
C PHE A 151 -2.88 7.32 12.61
N ILE A 152 -2.68 6.33 11.73
CA ILE A 152 -2.52 4.93 12.12
C ILE A 152 -1.30 4.31 11.48
N LEU A 153 -0.76 3.29 12.13
CA LEU A 153 0.28 2.45 11.57
C LEU A 153 -0.23 1.00 11.55
N VAL A 154 -0.24 0.41 10.35
CA VAL A 154 -0.79 -0.94 10.10
C VAL A 154 0.36 -1.94 10.08
N LYS A 155 0.27 -2.99 10.91
CA LYS A 155 1.13 -4.17 10.84
C LYS A 155 0.28 -5.42 10.64
N HIS A 156 0.93 -6.57 10.50
CA HIS A 156 0.29 -7.81 10.09
C HIS A 156 -0.93 -8.17 10.94
N ASP A 157 -0.83 -8.11 12.28
CA ASP A 157 -1.89 -8.53 13.21
C ASP A 157 -2.43 -7.40 14.10
N VAL A 158 -1.87 -6.20 13.98
CA VAL A 158 -2.19 -5.08 14.85
C VAL A 158 -2.17 -3.75 14.11
N VAL A 159 -3.14 -2.91 14.42
CA VAL A 159 -3.19 -1.50 13.99
C VAL A 159 -3.01 -0.62 15.20
N TYR A 160 -2.07 0.30 15.08
CA TYR A 160 -1.69 1.25 16.12
C TYR A 160 -2.33 2.60 15.81
N PHE A 161 -3.26 3.04 16.66
CA PHE A 161 -3.90 4.36 16.55
C PHE A 161 -3.01 5.36 17.28
N ILE A 162 -2.31 6.20 16.52
CA ILE A 162 -1.21 7.03 17.01
C ILE A 162 -1.76 8.30 17.66
N ASP A 163 -2.37 9.19 16.88
CA ASP A 163 -3.00 10.42 17.39
C ASP A 163 -3.97 11.01 16.34
N ILE A 164 -4.62 12.11 16.72
CA ILE A 164 -5.49 12.93 15.86
C ILE A 164 -4.81 14.26 15.59
N GLU A 165 -4.49 14.54 14.33
CA GLU A 165 -3.72 15.72 13.94
C GLU A 165 -4.23 16.35 12.65
N GLY A 166 -3.77 17.57 12.36
CA GLY A 166 -3.99 18.24 11.09
C GLY A 166 -3.16 17.66 9.94
N HIS A 167 -3.25 18.28 8.76
CA HIS A 167 -2.46 17.91 7.58
C HIS A 167 -1.05 18.50 7.68
N ASN A 168 -0.23 18.00 8.60
CA ASN A 168 1.21 18.26 8.68
C ASN A 168 1.93 16.93 8.47
N PHE A 169 2.57 16.79 7.30
CA PHE A 169 3.24 15.57 6.87
C PHE A 169 4.74 15.60 7.16
N GLY A 170 5.17 16.37 8.15
CA GLY A 170 6.47 16.30 8.81
C GLY A 170 6.37 16.14 10.33
N ASN A 171 5.17 15.90 10.86
CA ASN A 171 4.85 15.98 12.29
C ASN A 171 5.69 15.04 13.18
N LEU A 172 6.72 15.59 13.84
CA LEU A 172 7.63 14.86 14.73
C LEU A 172 6.94 14.33 15.99
N LYS A 173 5.81 14.93 16.41
CA LYS A 173 5.02 14.48 17.56
C LYS A 173 4.56 13.04 17.37
N LEU A 174 4.14 12.65 16.16
CA LEU A 174 3.66 11.29 15.88
C LEU A 174 4.76 10.25 16.16
N PHE A 175 6.00 10.54 15.79
CA PHE A 175 7.14 9.65 16.06
C PHE A 175 7.48 9.56 17.54
N ARG A 176 7.41 10.67 18.28
CA ARG A 176 7.57 10.67 19.75
C ARG A 176 6.51 9.80 20.43
N ILE A 177 5.26 9.87 19.97
CA ILE A 177 4.17 9.02 20.45
C ILE A 177 4.44 7.55 20.16
N ILE A 178 4.82 7.21 18.92
CA ILE A 178 5.14 5.82 18.56
C ILE A 178 6.26 5.28 19.42
N LYS A 179 7.38 6.02 19.57
CA LYS A 179 8.52 5.61 20.39
C LYS A 179 8.12 5.35 21.84
N LYS A 180 7.36 6.27 22.44
CA LYS A 180 6.94 6.19 23.84
C LYS A 180 5.99 5.02 24.12
N ASN A 181 5.07 4.71 23.20
CA ASN A 181 4.08 3.66 23.40
C ASN A 181 4.56 2.29 22.89
N TRP A 182 5.37 2.27 21.82
CA TRP A 182 5.70 1.09 21.02
C TRP A 182 7.11 1.21 20.43
N GLU A 183 8.12 1.37 21.28
CA GLU A 183 9.52 1.56 20.87
C GLU A 183 10.01 0.53 19.84
N HIS A 184 9.54 -0.73 19.93
CA HIS A 184 9.89 -1.79 18.98
C HIS A 184 9.53 -1.49 17.53
N LEU A 185 8.60 -0.56 17.26
CA LEU A 185 8.23 -0.13 15.91
C LEU A 185 9.27 0.80 15.28
N VAL A 186 9.97 1.60 16.08
CA VAL A 186 10.97 2.57 15.59
C VAL A 186 12.41 2.08 15.78
N LYS A 187 12.64 1.21 16.77
CA LYS A 187 13.95 0.67 17.12
C LYS A 187 14.76 0.11 15.92
N PRO A 188 14.17 -0.62 14.95
CA PRO A 188 14.92 -1.10 13.78
C PRO A 188 15.50 0.02 12.89
N TYR A 189 14.95 1.23 12.97
CA TYR A 189 15.38 2.39 12.21
C TYR A 189 16.35 3.30 12.99
N LYS A 190 16.63 2.98 14.26
CA LYS A 190 17.55 3.77 15.09
C LYS A 190 18.95 3.69 14.51
N MET A 191 19.57 4.84 14.27
CA MET A 191 20.95 4.90 13.80
C MET A 191 21.92 4.65 14.95
N SER A 192 22.94 3.83 14.71
CA SER A 192 23.93 3.42 15.71
C SER A 192 24.94 4.52 16.08
N TYR A 193 25.00 5.60 15.32
CA TYR A 193 25.93 6.70 15.56
C TYR A 193 25.25 7.83 16.33
N SER A 194 25.92 8.32 17.37
CA SER A 194 25.59 9.61 17.96
C SER A 194 25.91 10.69 16.93
N ILE A 195 24.88 11.14 16.23
CA ILE A 195 24.98 12.36 15.43
C ILE A 195 25.02 13.50 16.45
N ASN A 196 26.23 13.94 16.79
CA ASN A 196 26.44 15.18 17.55
C ASN A 196 26.22 16.43 16.70
N ASP A 197 25.77 16.27 15.45
CA ASP A 197 25.41 17.37 14.58
C ASP A 197 24.12 18.06 15.07
N MET A 198 24.27 19.29 15.56
CA MET A 198 23.15 20.13 15.97
C MET A 198 22.18 20.41 14.82
N ALA A 199 22.63 20.39 13.57
CA ALA A 199 21.76 20.65 12.42
C ALA A 199 20.68 19.57 12.26
N ILE A 200 21.02 18.30 12.49
CA ILE A 200 20.07 17.18 12.39
C ILE A 200 19.13 17.15 13.60
N LYS A 201 19.61 17.49 14.79
CA LYS A 201 18.80 17.55 16.02
C LYS A 201 17.76 18.67 16.02
N ASN A 202 17.96 19.69 15.20
CA ASN A 202 17.12 20.88 15.14
C ASN A 202 16.17 20.91 13.94
N LEU A 203 16.02 19.82 13.18
CA LEU A 203 15.02 19.75 12.12
C LEU A 203 13.61 19.94 12.71
N SER A 204 12.89 20.92 12.17
CA SER A 204 11.48 21.20 12.49
C SER A 204 10.53 20.29 11.70
N ASP A 205 9.25 20.28 12.05
CA ASP A 205 8.23 19.56 11.27
C ASP A 205 8.19 20.09 9.82
N GLU A 206 8.35 21.40 9.64
CA GLU A 206 8.41 22.07 8.35
C GLU A 206 9.62 21.65 7.51
N ASP A 207 10.79 21.48 8.14
CA ASP A 207 12.00 21.00 7.45
C ASP A 207 11.82 19.56 6.96
N ILE A 208 11.26 18.68 7.81
CA ILE A 208 10.97 17.29 7.45
C ILE A 208 10.01 17.24 6.27
N GLU A 209 8.93 18.03 6.31
CA GLU A 209 7.96 18.09 5.23
C GLU A 209 8.60 18.61 3.92
N ALA A 210 9.40 19.68 3.99
CA ALA A 210 10.08 20.23 2.82
C ALA A 210 11.04 19.21 2.18
N LEU A 211 11.82 18.49 2.99
CA LEU A 211 12.72 17.43 2.52
C LEU A 211 11.94 16.31 1.82
N LEU A 212 10.84 15.85 2.41
CA LEU A 212 9.98 14.82 1.80
C LEU A 212 9.36 15.28 0.47
N GLN A 213 8.88 16.53 0.40
CA GLN A 213 8.34 17.11 -0.84
C GLN A 213 9.39 17.26 -1.94
N ALA A 214 10.66 17.40 -1.57
CA ALA A 214 11.81 17.42 -2.48
C ALA A 214 12.31 16.02 -2.87
N GLY A 215 11.71 14.94 -2.34
CA GLY A 215 12.16 13.56 -2.58
C GLY A 215 13.46 13.21 -1.83
N VAL A 216 13.82 13.99 -0.82
CA VAL A 216 14.97 13.76 0.06
C VAL A 216 14.50 12.95 1.26
N ASN A 217 15.32 12.01 1.70
CA ASN A 217 15.03 11.20 2.89
C ASN A 217 15.59 11.88 4.13
N PRO A 218 14.74 12.53 4.95
CA PRO A 218 15.22 13.10 6.19
C PRO A 218 15.57 12.01 7.18
N THR A 219 16.65 12.23 7.93
CA THR A 219 16.79 11.60 9.24
C THR A 219 15.83 12.26 10.22
N VAL A 220 15.11 11.48 11.01
CA VAL A 220 14.07 11.98 11.91
C VAL A 220 14.63 12.05 13.33
N PRO A 221 14.77 13.27 13.92
CA PRO A 221 15.15 13.41 15.32
C PRO A 221 13.96 13.06 16.23
N ILE A 222 14.18 12.12 17.16
CA ILE A 222 13.20 11.79 18.20
C ILE A 222 13.92 11.89 19.56
N ASP A 223 13.68 13.01 20.24
CA ASP A 223 14.40 13.42 21.45
C ASP A 223 15.91 13.56 21.17
N ASN A 224 16.76 12.80 21.86
CA ASN A 224 18.22 12.81 21.69
C ASN A 224 18.75 11.74 20.71
N GLU A 225 17.85 11.11 19.95
CA GLU A 225 18.18 10.00 19.06
C GLU A 225 17.77 10.32 17.63
N VAL A 226 18.44 9.68 16.67
CA VAL A 226 18.17 9.88 15.25
C VAL A 226 17.77 8.56 14.59
N TYR A 227 16.75 8.64 13.75
CA TYR A 227 16.15 7.50 13.08
C TYR A 227 16.20 7.68 11.56
N GLY A 228 16.71 6.68 10.86
CA GLY A 228 16.69 6.59 9.39
C GLY A 228 15.56 5.67 8.95
N PHE A 229 14.37 6.24 8.74
CA PHE A 229 13.21 5.48 8.27
C PHE A 229 13.33 5.08 6.79
N SER A 230 12.36 4.29 6.32
CA SER A 230 12.36 3.78 4.94
C SER A 230 12.42 4.91 3.92
N HIS A 231 13.27 4.72 2.91
CA HIS A 231 13.51 5.75 1.91
C HIS A 231 12.31 5.92 0.96
N ILE A 232 11.93 7.15 0.67
CA ILE A 232 11.30 7.53 -0.60
C ILE A 232 12.41 7.69 -1.65
N ILE A 233 12.14 7.34 -2.90
CA ILE A 233 13.04 7.68 -4.01
C ILE A 233 12.70 9.08 -4.55
N THR A 234 13.54 9.62 -5.45
CA THR A 234 13.37 10.99 -6.00
C THR A 234 12.02 11.22 -6.67
N SER A 235 11.38 10.16 -7.18
CA SER A 235 10.02 10.23 -7.71
C SER A 235 8.94 10.20 -6.62
N GLY A 236 9.26 10.26 -5.32
CA GLY A 236 8.33 10.21 -4.19
C GLY A 236 7.70 8.84 -3.92
N HIS A 237 8.14 7.79 -4.61
CA HIS A 237 7.70 6.41 -4.40
C HIS A 237 8.44 5.78 -3.23
N SER A 238 7.79 4.83 -2.54
CA SER A 238 8.45 4.09 -1.46
C SER A 238 9.55 3.17 -2.01
N MET A 239 10.76 3.20 -1.44
CA MET A 239 11.87 2.32 -1.82
C MET A 239 11.55 0.84 -1.54
N ASN A 240 10.70 0.55 -0.56
CA ASN A 240 10.27 -0.83 -0.31
C ASN A 240 9.51 -1.40 -1.51
N ILE A 241 8.70 -0.59 -2.19
CA ILE A 241 7.99 -0.98 -3.42
C ILE A 241 8.98 -1.33 -4.53
N HIS A 242 10.13 -0.64 -4.65
CA HIS A 242 11.18 -1.00 -5.61
C HIS A 242 11.71 -2.40 -5.37
N ARG A 243 12.05 -2.71 -4.12
CA ARG A 243 12.55 -4.03 -3.73
C ARG A 243 11.49 -5.11 -3.97
N GLU A 244 10.24 -4.81 -3.71
CA GLU A 244 9.12 -5.73 -3.95
C GLU A 244 8.89 -5.98 -5.43
N ILE A 245 8.99 -4.97 -6.29
CA ILE A 245 8.86 -5.14 -7.76
C ILE A 245 10.02 -5.96 -8.34
N ASP A 246 11.25 -5.73 -7.86
CA ASP A 246 12.39 -6.55 -8.28
C ASP A 246 12.22 -8.01 -7.83
N THR A 247 11.75 -8.22 -6.59
CA THR A 247 11.43 -9.56 -6.08
C THR A 247 10.30 -10.20 -6.88
N PHE A 248 9.26 -9.44 -7.21
CA PHE A 248 8.14 -9.88 -8.03
C PHE A 248 8.60 -10.32 -9.44
N ALA A 249 9.47 -9.54 -10.08
CA ALA A 249 10.02 -9.90 -11.40
C ALA A 249 10.81 -11.23 -11.36
N LEU A 250 11.53 -11.50 -10.27
CA LEU A 250 12.19 -12.79 -10.05
C LEU A 250 11.17 -13.92 -9.89
N HIS A 251 10.10 -13.71 -9.13
CA HIS A 251 9.02 -14.69 -8.96
C HIS A 251 8.27 -14.96 -10.26
N LEU A 252 8.02 -13.93 -11.06
CA LEU A 252 7.38 -14.09 -12.37
C LEU A 252 8.23 -14.94 -13.31
N ASN A 253 9.56 -14.78 -13.30
CA ASN A 253 10.47 -15.65 -14.05
C ASN A 253 10.41 -17.12 -13.58
N LYS A 254 10.27 -17.36 -12.28
CA LYS A 254 10.08 -18.72 -11.74
C LYS A 254 8.76 -19.31 -12.23
N VAL A 255 7.67 -18.55 -12.19
CA VAL A 255 6.37 -18.97 -12.75
C VAL A 255 6.50 -19.34 -14.23
N CYS A 256 7.17 -18.52 -15.04
CA CYS A 256 7.43 -18.83 -16.45
C CYS A 256 8.19 -20.15 -16.62
N THR A 257 9.18 -20.39 -15.76
CA THR A 257 9.99 -21.61 -15.79
C THR A 257 9.14 -22.84 -15.47
N VAL A 258 8.28 -22.78 -14.44
CA VAL A 258 7.36 -23.86 -14.09
C VAL A 258 6.41 -24.15 -15.25
N LEU A 259 5.79 -23.12 -15.84
CA LEU A 259 4.84 -23.29 -16.95
C LEU A 259 5.47 -23.92 -18.20
N LEU A 260 6.76 -23.67 -18.44
CA LEU A 260 7.47 -24.21 -19.60
C LEU A 260 8.00 -25.62 -19.40
N LEU A 261 8.46 -25.94 -18.18
CA LEU A 261 9.15 -27.20 -17.92
C LEU A 261 8.22 -28.29 -17.38
N ASP A 262 7.15 -27.93 -16.69
CA ASP A 262 6.27 -28.91 -16.06
C ASP A 262 5.36 -29.61 -17.07
N GLU A 263 5.66 -30.87 -17.39
CA GLU A 263 4.86 -31.65 -18.34
C GLU A 263 3.48 -32.02 -17.80
N HIS A 264 3.37 -32.30 -16.50
CA HIS A 264 2.11 -32.71 -15.90
C HIS A 264 1.09 -31.57 -15.91
N LEU A 265 1.53 -30.37 -15.51
CA LEU A 265 0.72 -29.16 -15.55
C LEU A 265 0.28 -28.86 -16.99
N ARG A 266 1.19 -28.98 -17.97
CA ARG A 266 0.87 -28.76 -19.39
C ARG A 266 -0.09 -29.80 -19.96
N GLN A 267 -0.06 -31.04 -19.49
CA GLN A 267 -1.02 -32.07 -19.91
C GLN A 267 -2.41 -31.85 -19.32
N GLN A 268 -2.49 -31.32 -18.09
CA GLN A 268 -3.77 -31.02 -17.45
C GLN A 268 -4.46 -29.78 -18.03
N LEU A 269 -3.68 -28.87 -18.59
CA LEU A 269 -4.15 -27.63 -19.20
C LEU A 269 -4.48 -27.88 -20.69
N ASN A 270 -5.77 -27.93 -21.01
CA ASN A 270 -6.31 -28.28 -22.33
C ASN A 270 -6.11 -27.16 -23.37
N ASN A 271 -4.86 -26.94 -23.80
CA ASN A 271 -4.38 -25.86 -24.70
C ASN A 271 -3.93 -24.61 -23.89
N PRO A 272 -2.65 -24.19 -23.97
CA PRO A 272 -2.05 -23.34 -22.95
C PRO A 272 -2.27 -21.84 -23.21
N ASP A 273 -3.51 -21.39 -23.33
CA ASP A 273 -3.81 -19.95 -23.39
C ASP A 273 -4.08 -19.39 -21.99
N TYR A 274 -3.02 -19.23 -21.21
CA TYR A 274 -3.08 -18.63 -19.88
C TYR A 274 -2.87 -17.13 -19.94
N LYS A 275 -3.52 -16.39 -19.05
CA LYS A 275 -3.26 -14.96 -18.83
C LYS A 275 -3.08 -14.63 -17.35
N MET A 276 -2.36 -13.55 -17.10
CA MET A 276 -2.33 -12.93 -15.78
C MET A 276 -3.46 -11.92 -15.64
N VAL A 277 -4.20 -11.99 -14.53
CA VAL A 277 -5.30 -11.09 -14.23
C VAL A 277 -5.07 -10.49 -12.84
N VAL A 278 -5.12 -9.17 -12.77
CA VAL A 278 -5.14 -8.41 -11.53
C VAL A 278 -6.59 -8.03 -11.22
N SER A 279 -7.06 -8.39 -10.03
CA SER A 279 -8.40 -8.03 -9.56
C SER A 279 -8.37 -7.74 -8.06
N ASN A 280 -8.80 -6.55 -7.67
CA ASN A 280 -8.82 -6.10 -6.28
C ASN A 280 -7.45 -6.26 -5.59
N GLY A 281 -6.36 -5.90 -6.28
CA GLY A 281 -5.01 -6.03 -5.75
C GLY A 281 -4.46 -7.45 -5.69
N LEU A 282 -5.19 -8.45 -6.19
CA LEU A 282 -4.73 -9.84 -6.20
C LEU A 282 -4.37 -10.24 -7.64
N LEU A 283 -3.19 -10.83 -7.82
CA LEU A 283 -2.72 -11.36 -9.09
C LEU A 283 -3.08 -12.84 -9.22
N TYR A 284 -3.74 -13.20 -10.30
CA TYR A 284 -4.12 -14.56 -10.63
C TYR A 284 -3.49 -14.98 -11.94
N LEU A 285 -3.07 -16.23 -12.03
CA LEU A 285 -2.80 -16.89 -13.30
C LEU A 285 -4.02 -17.73 -13.66
N VAL A 286 -4.57 -17.49 -14.83
CA VAL A 286 -5.86 -18.04 -15.22
C VAL A 286 -5.76 -18.68 -16.59
N ASP A 287 -6.33 -19.87 -16.72
CA ASP A 287 -6.53 -20.51 -18.01
C ASP A 287 -7.78 -19.95 -18.71
N ASN A 288 -7.63 -19.44 -19.93
CA ASN A 288 -8.75 -18.82 -20.65
C ASN A 288 -9.83 -19.83 -21.04
N ASP A 289 -9.43 -21.06 -21.36
CA ASP A 289 -10.33 -22.08 -21.89
C ASP A 289 -11.13 -22.75 -20.77
N SER A 290 -10.45 -23.26 -19.73
CA SER A 290 -11.13 -23.93 -18.61
C SER A 290 -11.70 -22.98 -17.56
N LYS A 291 -11.34 -21.69 -17.60
CA LYS A 291 -11.65 -20.69 -16.57
C LYS A 291 -11.18 -21.08 -15.17
N CYS A 292 -10.17 -21.95 -15.07
CA CYS A 292 -9.57 -22.36 -13.81
C CYS A 292 -8.45 -21.41 -13.40
N THR A 293 -8.24 -21.27 -12.09
CA THR A 293 -7.07 -20.56 -11.55
C THR A 293 -5.93 -21.55 -11.36
N ILE A 294 -4.74 -21.17 -11.82
CA ILE A 294 -3.51 -21.94 -11.62
C ILE A 294 -2.77 -21.30 -10.46
N TRP A 295 -2.62 -22.04 -9.37
CA TRP A 295 -1.85 -21.62 -8.21
C TRP A 295 -0.45 -22.22 -8.28
N ILE A 296 0.57 -21.39 -8.07
CA ILE A 296 1.97 -21.79 -8.03
C ILE A 296 2.60 -21.13 -6.81
N ASP A 297 2.92 -21.93 -5.79
CA ASP A 297 3.75 -21.50 -4.68
C ASP A 297 5.22 -21.58 -5.10
N HIS A 298 5.79 -20.44 -5.44
CA HIS A 298 7.20 -20.31 -5.84
C HIS A 298 8.20 -20.50 -4.68
N LYS A 299 7.73 -20.63 -3.43
CA LYS A 299 8.55 -20.89 -2.23
C LYS A 299 8.50 -22.34 -1.81
N LEU A 300 7.31 -22.96 -1.89
CA LEU A 300 7.08 -24.35 -1.51
C LEU A 300 7.18 -25.32 -2.70
N GLU A 301 7.31 -24.79 -3.92
CA GLU A 301 7.28 -25.55 -5.18
C GLU A 301 5.97 -26.33 -5.39
N GLU A 302 4.92 -25.95 -4.67
CA GLU A 302 3.58 -26.50 -4.78
C GLU A 302 2.83 -25.87 -5.96
N LYS A 303 1.99 -26.67 -6.62
CA LYS A 303 1.17 -26.22 -7.75
C LYS A 303 -0.17 -26.93 -7.75
N GLU A 304 -1.23 -26.19 -7.99
CA GLU A 304 -2.59 -26.71 -8.03
C GLU A 304 -3.42 -26.02 -9.11
N ILE A 305 -4.31 -26.77 -9.77
CA ILE A 305 -5.34 -26.23 -10.65
C ILE A 305 -6.66 -26.25 -9.87
N LEU A 306 -7.28 -25.09 -9.76
CA LEU A 306 -8.51 -24.91 -9.00
C LEU A 306 -9.65 -24.54 -9.95
N ASN A 307 -10.74 -25.29 -9.86
CA ASN A 307 -11.90 -25.21 -10.77
C ASN A 307 -12.79 -23.96 -10.58
N GLU A 308 -12.24 -22.89 -10.02
CA GLU A 308 -12.91 -21.61 -9.83
C GLU A 308 -12.04 -20.46 -10.33
N TYR A 309 -12.64 -19.59 -11.13
CA TYR A 309 -12.00 -18.39 -11.66
C TYR A 309 -11.76 -17.38 -10.51
N CYS A 310 -10.52 -16.96 -10.31
CA CYS A 310 -10.09 -16.00 -9.27
C CYS A 310 -10.43 -16.43 -7.82
N TYR A 311 -10.12 -17.68 -7.46
CA TYR A 311 -10.26 -18.13 -6.07
C TYR A 311 -9.31 -17.37 -5.14
N LYS A 312 -9.83 -16.69 -4.11
CA LYS A 312 -9.02 -15.78 -3.25
C LYS A 312 -7.81 -16.46 -2.62
N LYS A 313 -7.84 -17.78 -2.34
CA LYS A 313 -6.68 -18.51 -1.79
C LYS A 313 -5.63 -18.89 -2.85
N ALA A 314 -5.95 -18.72 -4.13
CA ALA A 314 -5.17 -19.16 -5.29
C ALA A 314 -4.44 -18.02 -6.03
N HIS A 315 -4.35 -16.83 -5.43
CA HIS A 315 -3.59 -15.73 -6.02
C HIS A 315 -2.08 -16.00 -5.94
N LEU A 316 -1.34 -15.56 -6.95
CA LEU A 316 0.12 -15.62 -6.99
C LEU A 316 0.78 -14.50 -6.19
N PHE A 317 0.12 -13.34 -6.12
CA PHE A 317 0.63 -12.18 -5.42
C PHE A 317 -0.51 -11.31 -4.86
N ASP A 318 -0.28 -10.72 -3.69
CA ASP A 318 -1.20 -9.79 -3.05
C ASP A 318 -0.54 -8.41 -2.96
N PHE A 319 -1.01 -7.48 -3.78
CA PHE A 319 -0.58 -6.08 -3.80
C PHE A 319 -1.30 -5.23 -2.73
N ASN A 320 -2.09 -5.84 -1.84
CA ASN A 320 -2.69 -5.17 -0.70
C ASN A 320 -1.77 -5.26 0.52
N PHE A 321 -1.44 -4.11 1.10
CA PHE A 321 -0.50 -3.98 2.23
C PHE A 321 -1.20 -3.88 3.59
#